data_AF-A0A1V4WXI7-F1
#
_entry.id   AF-A0A1V4WXI7-F1
#
_cell.length_a   1.000
_cell.length_b   1.000
_cell.length_c   1.000
_cell.angle_alpha   90.00
_cell.angle_beta   90.00
_cell.angle_gamma   90.00
#
_symmetry.space_group_name_H-M   'P 1'
#
loop_
_entity.id
_entity.type
_entity.pdbx_description
1 polymer ?
#
loop_
_entity_poly.entity_id
_entity_poly.type
_entity_poly.pdbx_seq_one_letter_code
_entity_poly.pdbx_strand_id
1 'polypeptide(L)'
;MKGERRMLEKLDENRYVVRRSGAMRVDGIIYIDEELLGYLGTDESIEQVRNVATLPGIVRASLAVPDIHWGYGFPIGGVAAFDVDEGVISPGGVGYDIN
;
A
#
# COMPACT_ATOMS: atom_id res chain seq x y z
N MET A 1 7.44 16.22 -3.17
CA MET A 1 7.02 15.38 -4.32
C MET A 1 8.18 14.75 -5.14
N LYS A 2 9.41 14.63 -4.60
CA LYS A 2 10.47 13.71 -5.09
C LYS A 2 10.95 12.76 -3.98
N GLY A 3 10.31 12.83 -2.80
CA GLY A 3 10.76 12.17 -1.58
C GLY A 3 10.28 10.72 -1.46
N GLU A 4 9.02 10.45 -1.79
CA GLU A 4 8.40 9.13 -1.56
C GLU A 4 8.91 8.03 -2.48
N ARG A 5 9.30 8.32 -3.73
CA ARG A 5 9.95 7.32 -4.58
C ARG A 5 11.26 6.78 -3.99
N ARG A 6 11.92 7.54 -3.10
CA ARG A 6 13.12 7.05 -2.41
C ARG A 6 12.80 5.91 -1.43
N MET A 7 11.53 5.71 -1.10
CA MET A 7 11.08 4.63 -0.24
C MET A 7 10.84 3.32 -1.00
N LEU A 8 10.87 3.36 -2.34
CA LEU A 8 10.65 2.19 -3.20
C LEU A 8 11.99 1.54 -3.55
N GLU A 9 12.11 0.26 -3.23
CA GLU A 9 13.19 -0.61 -3.70
C GLU A 9 12.63 -1.56 -4.76
N LYS A 10 13.29 -1.67 -5.92
CA LYS A 10 12.87 -2.62 -6.96
C LYS A 10 13.10 -4.05 -6.47
N LEU A 11 12.05 -4.88 -6.50
CA LEU A 11 12.17 -6.33 -6.23
C LEU A 11 12.41 -7.10 -7.53
N ASP A 12 11.62 -6.82 -8.56
CA ASP A 12 11.75 -7.40 -9.91
C ASP A 12 11.09 -6.50 -10.96
N GLU A 13 10.79 -7.05 -12.13
CA GLU A 13 10.24 -6.34 -13.29
C GLU A 13 8.98 -5.53 -12.95
N ASN A 14 8.07 -6.10 -12.15
CA ASN A 14 6.73 -5.55 -11.93
C ASN A 14 6.42 -5.31 -10.45
N ARG A 15 7.43 -5.32 -9.58
CA ARG A 15 7.24 -5.19 -8.13
C ARG A 15 8.28 -4.28 -7.50
N TYR A 16 7.77 -3.39 -6.66
CA TYR A 16 8.55 -2.52 -5.78
C TYR A 16 8.13 -2.76 -4.34
N VAL A 17 9.10 -2.78 -3.43
CA VAL A 17 8.87 -2.91 -1.99
C VAL A 17 9.04 -1.57 -1.30
N VAL A 18 8.10 -1.25 -0.41
CA VAL A 18 8.26 -0.23 0.62
C VAL A 18 8.67 -0.96 1.89
N ARG A 19 9.96 -0.90 2.23
CA ARG A 19 10.48 -1.62 3.40
C ARG A 19 9.82 -1.13 4.67
N ARG A 20 9.46 -2.09 5.53
CA ARG A 20 8.91 -1.87 6.85
C ARG A 20 9.80 -0.89 7.61
N SER A 21 9.21 0.22 8.02
CA SER A 21 9.86 1.28 8.76
C SER A 21 8.88 1.94 9.73
N GLY A 22 9.39 2.54 10.81
CA GLY A 22 8.55 3.21 11.81
C GLY A 22 7.53 2.26 12.45
N ALA A 23 6.24 2.62 12.38
CA ALA A 23 5.14 1.85 12.97
C ALA A 23 4.62 0.70 12.08
N MET A 24 5.19 0.53 10.88
CA MET A 24 4.80 -0.57 9.99
C MET A 24 5.08 -1.91 10.65
N ARG A 25 4.13 -2.83 10.55
CA ARG A 25 4.22 -4.21 11.07
C ARG A 25 4.74 -5.17 10.00
N VAL A 26 4.39 -4.90 8.73
CA VAL A 26 4.79 -5.65 7.53
C VAL A 26 5.39 -4.71 6.48
N ASP A 27 6.01 -5.27 5.43
CA ASP A 27 6.43 -4.50 4.24
C ASP A 27 5.20 -4.07 3.42
N GLY A 28 5.36 -3.04 2.59
CA GLY A 28 4.44 -2.73 1.51
C GLY A 28 4.96 -3.31 0.18
N ILE A 29 4.07 -3.82 -0.68
CA ILE A 29 4.45 -4.27 -2.04
C ILE A 29 3.52 -3.61 -3.05
N ILE A 30 4.10 -2.88 -4.00
CA ILE A 30 3.38 -2.22 -5.08
C ILE A 30 3.71 -2.98 -6.37
N TYR A 31 2.67 -3.53 -7.00
CA TYR A 31 2.76 -4.14 -8.31
C TYR A 31 2.62 -3.04 -9.35
N ILE A 32 3.69 -2.74 -10.07
CA ILE A 32 3.72 -1.66 -11.06
C ILE A 32 4.91 -1.89 -11.99
N ASP A 33 4.73 -1.63 -13.28
CA ASP A 33 5.81 -1.66 -14.25
C ASP A 33 6.57 -0.32 -14.29
N GLU A 34 7.64 -0.26 -15.09
CA GLU A 34 8.47 0.94 -15.21
C GLU A 34 7.73 2.12 -15.88
N GLU A 35 6.78 1.84 -16.79
CA GLU A 35 6.01 2.87 -17.50
C GLU A 35 5.09 3.60 -16.52
N LEU A 36 4.35 2.85 -15.72
CA LEU A 36 3.42 3.36 -14.72
C LEU A 36 4.14 3.96 -13.50
N LEU A 37 5.35 3.50 -13.17
CA LEU A 37 6.16 4.04 -12.07
C LEU A 37 6.41 5.55 -12.20
N GLY A 38 6.41 6.08 -13.43
CA GLY A 38 6.53 7.52 -13.70
C GLY A 38 5.43 8.37 -13.04
N TYR A 39 4.24 7.80 -12.91
CA TYR A 39 3.06 8.43 -12.32
C TYR A 39 2.95 8.21 -10.81
N LEU A 40 3.62 7.17 -10.29
CA LEU A 40 3.62 6.85 -8.87
C LEU A 40 4.43 7.86 -8.03
N GLY A 41 3.93 8.18 -6.83
CA GLY A 41 4.50 9.19 -5.92
C GLY A 41 4.24 10.63 -6.35
N THR A 42 3.21 10.84 -7.19
CA THR A 42 2.62 12.16 -7.47
C THR A 42 1.46 12.50 -6.54
N ASP A 43 1.02 11.53 -5.73
CA ASP A 43 -0.01 11.64 -4.70
C ASP A 43 0.42 10.87 -3.42
N GLU A 44 -0.46 10.82 -2.42
CA GLU A 44 -0.18 10.21 -1.11
C GLU A 44 -0.40 8.68 -1.08
N SER A 45 -0.57 8.03 -2.24
CA SER A 45 -0.91 6.60 -2.31
C SER A 45 0.17 5.70 -1.70
N ILE A 46 1.46 6.03 -1.89
CA ILE A 46 2.59 5.29 -1.28
C ILE A 46 2.51 5.40 0.26
N GLU A 47 2.19 6.58 0.80
CA GLU A 47 2.06 6.76 2.24
C GLU A 47 0.85 6.00 2.79
N GLN A 48 -0.25 5.91 2.03
CA GLN A 48 -1.39 5.08 2.41
C GLN A 48 -1.04 3.59 2.48
N VAL A 49 -0.20 3.07 1.57
CA VAL A 49 0.35 1.71 1.71
C VAL A 49 1.13 1.54 3.02
N ARG A 50 1.94 2.54 3.41
CA ARG A 50 2.67 2.52 4.68
C ARG A 50 1.74 2.56 5.88
N ASN A 51 0.71 3.41 5.85
CA ASN A 51 -0.28 3.54 6.91
C ASN A 51 -1.05 2.24 7.12
N VAL A 52 -1.51 1.61 6.03
CA VAL A 52 -2.19 0.31 6.08
C VAL A 52 -1.27 -0.76 6.68
N ALA A 53 0.02 -0.75 6.34
CA ALA A 53 1.01 -1.67 6.92
C ALA A 53 1.22 -1.52 8.44
N THR A 54 0.70 -0.48 9.09
CA THR A 54 0.76 -0.30 10.55
C THR A 54 -0.38 -1.00 11.32
N LEU A 55 -1.43 -1.41 10.62
CA LEU A 55 -2.68 -1.83 11.25
C LEU A 55 -2.54 -3.18 11.98
N PRO A 56 -3.15 -3.35 13.18
CA PRO A 56 -3.07 -4.59 13.95
C PRO A 56 -3.56 -5.81 13.16
N GLY A 57 -2.88 -6.94 13.34
CA GLY A 57 -3.20 -8.21 12.69
C GLY A 57 -3.00 -8.25 11.17
N ILE A 58 -2.43 -7.22 10.51
CA ILE A 58 -2.13 -7.29 9.08
C ILE A 58 -1.16 -8.43 8.78
N VAL A 59 -1.46 -9.23 7.75
CA VAL A 59 -0.66 -10.40 7.39
C VAL A 59 0.19 -10.16 6.14
N ARG A 60 1.45 -10.60 6.22
CA ARG A 60 2.47 -10.62 5.14
C ARG A 60 2.89 -9.27 4.57
N ALA A 61 1.97 -8.49 4.00
CA ALA A 61 2.26 -7.20 3.37
C ALA A 61 0.99 -6.34 3.19
N SER A 62 1.18 -5.02 3.12
CA SER A 62 0.18 -4.12 2.51
C SER A 62 0.43 -4.07 1.01
N LEU A 63 -0.51 -4.55 0.21
CA LEU A 63 -0.35 -4.64 -1.23
C LEU A 63 -1.04 -3.47 -1.93
N ALA A 64 -0.51 -3.09 -3.09
CA ALA A 64 -1.19 -2.23 -4.04
C ALA A 64 -1.01 -2.75 -5.47
N VAL A 65 -2.08 -2.70 -6.26
CA VAL A 65 -2.11 -3.13 -7.66
C VAL A 65 -1.74 -1.97 -8.61
N PRO A 66 -1.52 -2.21 -9.92
CA PRO A 66 -0.93 -1.22 -10.82
C PRO A 66 -1.69 0.10 -10.99
N ASP A 67 -2.98 0.13 -10.70
CA ASP A 67 -3.84 1.31 -10.77
C ASP A 67 -3.96 2.06 -9.42
N ILE A 68 -3.00 1.84 -8.51
CA ILE A 68 -2.93 2.51 -7.21
C ILE A 68 -3.01 4.03 -7.33
N HIS A 69 -3.89 4.64 -6.53
CA HIS A 69 -3.98 6.08 -6.36
C HIS A 69 -4.59 6.46 -5.01
N TRP A 70 -4.54 7.75 -4.68
CA TRP A 70 -4.99 8.29 -3.40
C TRP A 70 -6.46 7.98 -3.11
N GLY A 71 -6.69 7.32 -1.97
CA GLY A 71 -8.02 6.92 -1.49
C GLY A 71 -8.37 7.50 -0.12
N TYR A 72 -9.36 6.90 0.56
CA TYR A 72 -9.79 7.31 1.90
C TYR A 72 -9.19 6.40 2.98
N GLY A 73 -8.03 6.79 3.51
CA GLY A 73 -7.26 6.02 4.50
C GLY A 73 -6.45 4.89 3.87
N PHE A 74 -7.10 3.98 3.15
CA PHE A 74 -6.46 3.00 2.27
C PHE A 74 -6.32 3.61 0.87
N PRO A 75 -5.29 3.21 0.09
CA PRO A 75 -5.22 3.58 -1.31
C PRO A 75 -6.31 2.83 -2.09
N ILE A 76 -6.85 3.47 -3.13
CA ILE A 76 -7.62 2.72 -4.13
C ILE A 76 -6.64 1.80 -4.86
N GLY A 77 -7.08 0.58 -5.18
CA GLY A 77 -6.18 -0.49 -5.64
C GLY A 77 -5.36 -1.12 -4.50
N GLY A 78 -5.66 -0.81 -3.24
CA GLY A 78 -5.05 -1.44 -2.07
C GLY A 78 -5.64 -2.83 -1.77
N VAL A 79 -4.79 -3.76 -1.34
CA VAL A 79 -5.22 -5.06 -0.79
C VAL A 79 -4.48 -5.30 0.53
N ALA A 80 -5.23 -5.58 1.59
CA ALA A 80 -4.68 -5.98 2.87
C ALA A 80 -5.51 -7.11 3.46
N ALA A 81 -4.83 -8.15 3.93
CA ALA A 81 -5.46 -9.23 4.68
C ALA A 81 -5.13 -9.05 6.15
N PHE A 82 -6.09 -9.37 7.01
CA PHE A 82 -5.97 -9.27 8.46
C PHE A 82 -6.31 -10.63 9.08
N ASP A 83 -5.59 -10.98 10.12
CA ASP A 83 -5.90 -12.13 10.97
C ASP A 83 -7.30 -11.97 11.59
N VAL A 84 -8.05 -13.06 11.72
CA VAL A 84 -9.45 -13.00 12.17
C VAL A 84 -9.58 -12.74 13.67
N ASP A 85 -8.60 -13.15 14.46
CA ASP A 85 -8.63 -13.06 15.92
C ASP A 85 -7.96 -11.77 16.41
N GLU A 86 -6.88 -11.35 15.75
CA GLU A 86 -6.04 -10.20 16.18
C GLU A 86 -6.14 -8.96 15.25
N GLY A 87 -6.93 -9.07 14.17
CA GLY A 87 -7.02 -8.06 13.12
C GLY A 87 -8.10 -7.01 13.32
N VAL A 88 -8.24 -6.16 12.29
CA VAL A 88 -9.23 -5.08 12.25
C VAL A 88 -10.03 -5.13 10.96
N ILE A 89 -11.23 -4.56 11.02
CA ILE A 89 -12.00 -4.19 9.83
C ILE A 89 -12.00 -2.66 9.75
N SER A 90 -11.61 -2.12 8.59
CA SER A 90 -11.68 -0.69 8.30
C SER A 90 -12.63 -0.47 7.12
N PRO A 91 -13.75 0.26 7.29
CA PRO A 91 -14.63 0.60 6.16
C PRO A 91 -13.90 1.33 5.03
N GLY A 92 -12.89 2.14 5.35
CA GLY A 92 -12.05 2.82 4.36
C GLY A 92 -11.21 1.85 3.50
N GLY A 93 -10.96 0.63 3.98
CA GLY A 93 -10.32 -0.44 3.21
C GLY A 93 -11.26 -1.20 2.29
N VAL A 94 -12.58 -0.97 2.39
CA VAL A 94 -13.59 -1.49 1.45
C VAL A 94 -13.95 -0.39 0.44
N GLY A 95 -14.20 0.82 0.93
CA GLY A 95 -14.66 1.96 0.13
C GLY A 95 -16.10 2.34 0.43
N TYR A 96 -16.49 3.52 -0.05
CA TYR A 96 -17.81 4.09 0.17
C TYR A 96 -18.91 3.37 -0.61
N ASP A 97 -18.64 3.06 -1.87
CA ASP A 97 -19.59 2.44 -2.79
C ASP A 97 -19.45 0.91 -2.73
N ILE A 98 -20.21 0.31 -1.82
CA ILE A 98 -20.14 -1.13 -1.53
C ILE A 98 -21.06 -1.86 -2.50
N ASN A 99 -20.46 -2.49 -3.52
CA ASN A 99 -21.06 -3.44 -4.47
C ASN A 99 -22.41 -3.01 -5.07
#